data_AF-A0AA91Z6W2-F1
#
_entry.id   AF-A0AA91Z6W2-F1
#
_cell.length_a   1.000
_cell.length_b   1.000
_cell.length_c   1.000
_cell.angle_alpha   90.00
_cell.angle_beta   90.00
_cell.angle_gamma   90.00
#
_symmetry.space_group_name_H-M   'P 1'
#
loop_
_entity.id
_entity.type
_entity.pdbx_description
1 polymer ?
#
loop_
_entity_poly.entity_id
_entity_poly.type
_entity_poly.pdbx_seq_one_letter_code
_entity_poly.pdbx_strand_id
1 'polypeptide(L)'
;MGWTARWVSSQGSDFNFDFQVSFVREDLEAGRLYYNYENIEDPKYFSEELPGLSVFYKDDSGAVFHTYSSYARGNEEVIGAFVYLDITPKGRNEKEIMDWVRRHDEYDASPAVTACHSG
;
A
#
# COMPACT_ATOMS: atom_id res chain seq x y z
N MET A 1 -17.74 9.46 4.65
CA MET A 1 -17.42 9.14 3.24
C MET A 1 -18.45 8.19 2.58
N GLY A 2 -19.38 7.53 3.28
CA GLY A 2 -20.56 6.89 2.64
C GLY A 2 -20.29 5.71 1.68
N TRP A 3 -19.06 5.20 1.60
CA TRP A 3 -18.71 4.07 0.72
C TRP A 3 -19.37 2.78 1.20
N THR A 4 -19.95 2.02 0.27
CA THR A 4 -20.63 0.73 0.53
C THR A 4 -19.85 -0.47 0.00
N ALA A 5 -18.52 -0.38 -0.06
CA ALA A 5 -17.69 -1.52 -0.44
C ALA A 5 -17.77 -2.61 0.64
N ARG A 6 -17.89 -3.87 0.21
CA ARG A 6 -17.74 -5.01 1.11
C ARG A 6 -16.25 -5.19 1.40
N TRP A 7 -15.81 -4.69 2.53
CA TRP A 7 -14.47 -4.95 3.02
C TRP A 7 -14.38 -6.37 3.57
N VAL A 8 -13.33 -7.06 3.17
CA VAL A 8 -12.97 -8.39 3.67
C VAL A 8 -11.51 -8.34 4.10
N SER A 9 -11.12 -9.22 5.01
CA SER A 9 -9.77 -9.33 5.53
C SER A 9 -9.21 -10.71 5.21
N SER A 10 -7.93 -10.78 4.87
CA SER A 10 -7.16 -12.03 4.75
C SER A 10 -6.63 -12.53 6.09
N GLN A 11 -6.92 -11.83 7.20
CA GLN A 11 -6.44 -12.22 8.53
C GLN A 11 -6.83 -13.66 8.88
N GLY A 12 -5.84 -14.45 9.29
CA GLY A 12 -6.02 -15.85 9.64
C GLY A 12 -6.05 -16.82 8.45
N SER A 13 -5.72 -16.34 7.25
CA SER A 13 -5.50 -17.17 6.06
C SER A 13 -4.07 -17.04 5.54
N ASP A 14 -3.69 -17.92 4.62
CA ASP A 14 -2.43 -17.94 3.87
C ASP A 14 -2.45 -17.05 2.62
N PHE A 15 -3.59 -16.42 2.31
CA PHE A 15 -3.79 -15.63 1.08
C PHE A 15 -2.64 -14.69 0.74
N ASN A 16 -2.15 -13.89 1.69
CA ASN A 16 -1.06 -12.95 1.43
C ASN A 16 0.27 -13.64 1.08
N PHE A 17 0.53 -14.83 1.64
CA PHE A 17 1.73 -15.62 1.34
C PHE A 17 1.64 -16.22 -0.07
N ASP A 18 0.46 -16.71 -0.47
CA ASP A 18 0.21 -17.24 -1.83
C ASP A 18 0.46 -16.19 -2.92
N PHE A 19 0.20 -14.92 -2.61
CA PHE A 19 0.43 -13.79 -3.51
C PHE A 19 1.73 -13.02 -3.21
N GLN A 20 2.64 -13.61 -2.43
CA GLN A 20 4.01 -13.11 -2.23
C GLN A 20 4.09 -11.68 -1.70
N VAL A 21 3.20 -11.33 -0.77
CA VAL A 21 3.19 -10.03 -0.07
C VAL A 21 3.36 -10.16 1.45
N SER A 22 3.24 -11.37 1.99
CA SER A 22 3.65 -11.71 3.37
C SER A 22 4.78 -12.73 3.35
N PHE A 23 5.69 -12.62 4.32
CA PHE A 23 6.89 -13.45 4.41
C PHE A 23 7.11 -13.95 5.83
N VAL A 24 7.53 -15.20 5.96
CA VAL A 24 7.88 -15.76 7.26
C VAL A 24 9.25 -15.22 7.70
N ARG A 25 9.36 -14.88 8.99
CA ARG A 25 10.57 -14.27 9.54
C ARG A 25 11.80 -15.16 9.39
N GLU A 26 11.63 -16.47 9.46
CA GLU A 26 12.71 -17.45 9.26
C GLU A 26 13.30 -17.41 7.84
N ASP A 27 12.52 -17.04 6.83
CA ASP A 27 12.99 -16.87 5.45
C ASP A 27 13.79 -15.58 5.32
N LEU A 28 13.27 -14.47 5.88
CA LEU A 28 13.94 -13.17 5.89
C LEU A 28 15.29 -13.25 6.62
N GLU A 29 15.33 -13.85 7.81
CA GLU A 29 16.56 -14.04 8.59
C GLU A 29 17.63 -14.85 7.83
N ALA A 30 17.18 -15.71 6.92
CA ALA A 30 18.04 -16.55 6.10
C ALA A 30 18.35 -15.98 4.71
N GLY A 31 18.03 -14.71 4.43
CA GLY A 31 18.34 -14.10 3.12
C GLY A 31 17.35 -14.44 2.01
N ARG A 32 16.21 -15.06 2.31
CA ARG A 32 15.24 -15.56 1.32
C ARG A 32 14.05 -14.62 1.22
N LEU A 33 14.10 -13.71 0.24
CA LEU A 33 12.97 -12.87 -0.11
C LEU A 33 12.74 -12.97 -1.63
N TYR A 34 11.65 -13.62 -2.03
CA TYR A 34 11.19 -13.60 -3.43
C TYR A 34 10.01 -12.65 -3.55
N TYR A 35 10.21 -11.54 -4.24
CA TYR A 35 9.23 -10.47 -4.35
C TYR A 35 9.45 -9.72 -5.67
N ASN A 36 8.37 -9.24 -6.29
CA ASN A 36 8.44 -8.54 -7.58
C ASN A 36 9.13 -9.38 -8.69
N TYR A 37 8.83 -10.68 -8.72
CA TYR A 37 9.36 -11.68 -9.68
C TYR A 37 10.87 -11.95 -9.61
N GLU A 38 11.55 -11.50 -8.55
CA GLU A 38 12.99 -11.67 -8.37
C GLU A 38 13.34 -12.01 -6.92
N ASN A 39 14.55 -12.55 -6.72
CA ASN A 39 15.10 -12.68 -5.38
C ASN A 39 15.71 -11.34 -4.98
N ILE A 40 15.22 -10.76 -3.89
CA ILE A 40 15.68 -9.49 -3.36
C ILE A 40 16.83 -9.75 -2.39
N GLU A 41 18.00 -9.19 -2.69
CA GLU A 41 19.21 -9.38 -1.88
C GLU A 41 19.47 -8.24 -0.89
N ASP A 42 18.91 -7.04 -1.14
CA ASP A 42 19.14 -5.85 -0.32
C ASP A 42 18.34 -5.93 1.00
N PRO A 43 18.99 -6.06 2.16
CA PRO A 43 18.31 -6.23 3.45
C PRO A 43 17.39 -5.08 3.82
N LYS A 44 17.52 -3.89 3.20
CA LYS A 44 16.62 -2.76 3.49
C LYS A 44 15.16 -3.03 3.10
N TYR A 45 14.93 -4.00 2.22
CA TYR A 45 13.59 -4.42 1.79
C TYR A 45 13.06 -5.63 2.57
N PHE A 46 13.81 -6.13 3.55
CA PHE A 46 13.40 -7.31 4.31
C PHE A 46 12.37 -6.88 5.35
N SER A 47 11.11 -7.16 5.02
CA SER A 47 9.93 -6.87 5.82
C SER A 47 9.03 -8.10 5.80
N GLU A 48 8.34 -8.37 6.91
CA GLU A 48 7.33 -9.45 6.97
C GLU A 48 6.15 -9.15 6.03
N GLU A 49 5.97 -7.89 5.60
CA GLU A 49 4.93 -7.43 4.68
C GLU A 49 5.51 -6.47 3.61
N LEU A 50 5.14 -6.68 2.35
CA LEU A 50 5.45 -5.78 1.23
C LEU A 50 4.18 -5.48 0.41
N PRO A 51 4.09 -4.32 -0.27
CA PRO A 51 2.87 -3.94 -0.96
C PRO A 51 2.64 -4.72 -2.26
N GLY A 52 1.42 -5.21 -2.45
CA GLY A 52 0.97 -5.76 -3.72
C GLY A 52 -0.50 -5.44 -4.00
N LEU A 53 -0.84 -5.44 -5.28
CA LEU A 53 -2.21 -5.29 -5.77
C LEU A 53 -2.51 -6.47 -6.70
N SER A 54 -3.62 -7.15 -6.42
CA SER A 54 -4.13 -8.26 -7.23
C SER A 54 -5.55 -7.98 -7.70
N VAL A 55 -5.85 -8.35 -8.94
CA VAL A 55 -7.21 -8.36 -9.48
C VAL A 55 -7.60 -9.79 -9.80
N PHE A 56 -8.79 -10.16 -9.34
CA PHE A 56 -9.37 -11.46 -9.58
C PHE A 56 -10.65 -11.33 -10.40
N TYR A 57 -10.84 -12.26 -11.31
CA TYR A 57 -12.08 -12.40 -12.09
C TYR A 57 -12.69 -13.77 -11.80
N LYS A 58 -14.01 -13.81 -11.59
CA LYS A 58 -14.76 -15.06 -11.47
C LYS A 58 -15.70 -15.18 -12.65
N ASP A 59 -15.61 -16.29 -13.38
CA ASP A 59 -16.51 -16.54 -14.52
C ASP A 59 -17.83 -17.23 -14.11
N ASP A 60 -18.70 -17.45 -15.09
CA ASP A 60 -20.02 -18.08 -14.90
C ASP A 60 -19.94 -19.55 -14.45
N SER A 61 -18.82 -20.24 -14.73
CA SER A 61 -18.57 -21.61 -14.25
C SER A 61 -18.19 -21.65 -12.77
N GLY A 62 -17.83 -20.48 -12.22
CA GLY A 62 -17.36 -20.33 -10.85
C GLY A 62 -15.84 -20.39 -10.72
N ALA A 63 -15.08 -20.54 -11.80
CA ALA A 63 -13.63 -20.50 -11.80
C ALA A 63 -13.14 -19.09 -11.47
N VAL A 64 -12.06 -18.99 -10.68
CA VAL A 64 -11.44 -17.72 -10.28
C VAL A 64 -10.06 -17.62 -10.93
N PHE A 65 -9.80 -16.48 -11.56
CA PHE A 65 -8.57 -16.18 -12.29
C PHE A 65 -7.87 -15.00 -11.63
N HIS A 66 -6.55 -15.10 -11.45
CA HIS A 66 -5.70 -13.98 -11.08
C HIS A 66 -5.26 -13.26 -12.36
N THR A 67 -5.94 -12.16 -12.69
CA THR A 67 -5.84 -11.52 -14.02
C THR A 67 -4.85 -10.37 -14.06
N TYR A 68 -4.44 -9.86 -12.90
CA TYR A 68 -3.45 -8.79 -12.79
C TYR A 68 -2.75 -8.90 -11.44
N SER A 69 -1.44 -8.65 -11.45
CA SER A 69 -0.65 -8.40 -10.24
C SER A 69 0.33 -7.27 -10.48
N SER A 70 0.52 -6.45 -9.45
CA SER A 70 1.60 -5.46 -9.38
C SER A 70 2.18 -5.43 -7.97
N TYR A 71 3.47 -5.10 -7.92
CA TYR A 71 4.24 -5.03 -6.69
C TYR A 71 5.09 -3.76 -6.70
N ALA A 72 5.65 -3.42 -5.54
CA ALA A 72 6.58 -2.32 -5.38
C ALA A 72 6.02 -1.01 -5.99
N ARG A 73 6.78 -0.37 -6.89
CA ARG A 73 6.38 0.88 -7.55
C ARG A 73 5.29 0.73 -8.59
N GLY A 74 4.95 -0.51 -8.99
CA GLY A 74 3.81 -0.77 -9.87
C GLY A 74 2.44 -0.55 -9.21
N ASN A 75 2.43 -0.15 -7.92
CA ASN A 75 1.22 0.21 -7.19
C ASN A 75 1.01 1.74 -7.13
N GLU A 76 1.88 2.54 -7.74
CA GLU A 76 1.81 4.00 -7.64
C GLU A 76 0.54 4.59 -8.27
N GLU A 77 -0.04 3.95 -9.28
CA GLU A 77 -1.25 4.44 -9.95
C GLU A 77 -2.47 4.45 -9.02
N VAL A 78 -2.50 3.58 -8.01
CA VAL A 78 -3.55 3.56 -6.99
C VAL A 78 -3.23 4.46 -5.79
N ILE A 79 -2.02 5.04 -5.75
CA ILE A 79 -1.59 6.02 -4.74
C ILE A 79 -1.69 7.42 -5.36
N GLY A 80 -2.92 7.93 -5.48
CA GLY A 80 -3.19 9.21 -6.15
C GLY A 80 -2.39 10.41 -5.61
N ALA A 81 -2.00 10.38 -4.33
CA ALA A 81 -1.16 11.43 -3.74
C ALA A 81 0.18 11.59 -4.47
N PHE A 82 0.84 10.50 -4.86
CA PHE A 82 2.11 10.58 -5.59
C PHE A 82 1.96 11.24 -6.95
N VAL A 83 0.93 10.85 -7.71
CA VAL A 83 0.66 11.43 -9.02
C VAL A 83 0.46 12.95 -8.91
N TYR A 84 -0.30 13.41 -7.91
CA TYR A 84 -0.53 14.84 -7.73
C TYR A 84 0.74 15.60 -7.32
N LEU A 85 1.61 14.99 -6.51
CA LEU A 85 2.87 15.62 -6.12
C LEU A 85 3.85 15.69 -7.29
N ASP A 86 3.96 14.63 -8.09
CA ASP A 86 4.88 14.54 -9.24
C ASP A 86 4.58 15.57 -10.33
N ILE A 87 3.32 15.97 -10.52
CA ILE A 87 2.93 17.00 -11.50
C ILE A 87 3.13 18.44 -11.01
N THR A 88 3.62 18.65 -9.78
CA THR A 88 3.96 19.99 -9.29
C THR A 88 5.42 20.35 -9.61
N PRO A 89 5.79 21.65 -9.68
CA PRO A 89 7.16 22.06 -10.02
C PRO A 89 8.26 21.53 -9.09
N LYS A 90 7.93 21.17 -7.85
CA LYS A 90 8.89 20.58 -6.89
C LYS A 90 8.85 19.05 -6.86
N GLY A 91 7.98 18.43 -7.65
CA GLY A 91 7.67 17.01 -7.55
C GLY A 91 7.27 16.64 -6.12
N ARG A 92 7.66 15.44 -5.69
CA ARG A 92 7.47 14.96 -4.31
C ARG A 92 8.26 15.74 -3.26
N ASN A 93 9.36 16.41 -3.65
CA ASN A 93 10.20 17.20 -2.73
C ASN A 93 10.66 16.41 -1.47
N GLU A 94 10.89 15.10 -1.63
CA GLU A 94 11.33 14.15 -0.59
C GLU A 94 12.85 14.18 -0.40
N LYS A 95 13.32 14.01 0.84
CA LYS A 95 14.71 13.60 1.16
C LYS A 95 14.82 12.10 1.33
N GLU A 96 13.83 11.52 2.01
CA GLU A 96 13.63 10.06 2.14
C GLU A 96 12.24 9.69 1.63
N ILE A 97 12.06 8.44 1.21
CA ILE A 97 10.77 7.96 0.68
C ILE A 97 9.66 8.25 1.71
N MET A 98 8.62 8.98 1.27
CA MET A 98 7.43 9.29 2.07
C MET A 98 7.67 10.15 3.33
N ASP A 99 8.78 10.91 3.41
CA ASP A 99 9.10 11.77 4.57
C ASP A 99 8.11 12.91 4.84
N TRP A 100 7.23 13.22 3.89
CA TRP A 100 6.14 14.21 4.02
C TRP A 100 4.85 13.61 4.58
N VAL A 101 4.71 12.28 4.64
CA VAL A 101 3.48 11.63 5.11
C VAL A 101 3.32 11.87 6.59
N ARG A 102 2.16 12.37 6.99
CA ARG A 102 1.72 12.40 8.38
C ARG A 102 0.37 11.71 8.50
N ARG A 103 0.23 10.88 9.53
CA ARG A 103 -1.06 10.27 9.88
C ARG A 103 -1.99 11.35 10.39
N HIS A 104 -3.30 11.12 10.24
CA HIS A 104 -4.30 12.12 10.62
C HIS A 104 -4.17 12.59 12.08
N ASP A 105 -3.76 11.69 12.98
CA ASP A 105 -3.55 11.90 14.40
C ASP A 105 -2.18 12.55 14.76
N GLU A 106 -1.27 12.68 13.80
CA GLU A 106 0.04 13.34 13.97
C GLU A 106 -0.02 14.84 13.64
N TYR A 107 -1.16 15.32 13.16
CA TYR A 107 -1.42 16.75 13.00
C TYR A 107 -1.87 17.34 14.33
N ASP A 108 -1.32 18.50 14.70
CA ASP A 108 -1.82 19.28 15.82
C ASP A 108 -3.33 19.52 15.62
N ALA A 109 -4.10 19.39 16.71
CA ALA A 109 -5.53 19.70 16.67
C ALA A 109 -5.70 21.11 16.09
N SER A 110 -6.42 21.22 14.98
CA SER A 110 -6.72 22.54 14.41
C SER A 110 -7.37 23.40 15.49
N PRO A 111 -6.91 24.64 15.71
CA PRO A 111 -7.56 25.52 16.66
C PRO A 111 -9.04 25.63 16.30
N ALA A 112 -9.91 25.51 17.31
CA ALA A 112 -11.34 25.60 17.11
C ALA A 112 -11.66 26.88 16.33
N VAL A 113 -12.32 26.74 15.18
CA VAL A 113 -12.79 27.87 14.38
C VAL A 113 -13.76 28.66 15.25
N THR A 114 -13.30 29.78 15.81
CA THR A 114 -14.17 30.74 16.48
C THR A 114 -14.88 31.48 15.35
N ALA A 115 -16.10 31.04 15.02
CA ALA A 115 -16.92 31.71 14.03
C ALA A 115 -17.25 33.13 14.51
N CYS A 116 -16.52 34.12 14.01
CA CYS A 116 -16.85 35.53 14.18
C CYS A 116 -17.99 35.90 13.22
N HIS A 117 -19.22 35.59 13.60
CA HIS A 117 -20.39 36.32 13.13
C HIS A 117 -21.04 37.00 14.34
N SER A 118 -20.62 38.23 14.61
CA SER A 118 -21.41 39.20 15.36
C SER A 118 -22.53 39.70 14.44
N GLY A 119 -23.77 39.60 14.93
CA GLY A 119 -24.98 40.10 14.26
C GLY A 119 -25.13 41.60 14.26
#